data_AF-A0A3C1KMU7-F1
#
_entry.id   AF-A0A3C1KMU7-F1
#
_cell.length_a   1.000
_cell.length_b   1.000
_cell.length_c   1.000
_cell.angle_alpha   90.00
_cell.angle_beta   90.00
_cell.angle_gamma   90.00
#
_symmetry.space_group_name_H-M   'P 1'
#
loop_
_entity.id
_entity.type
_entity.pdbx_description
1 polymer ?
#
loop_
_entity_poly.entity_id
_entity_poly.type
_entity_poly.pdbx_seq_one_letter_code
_entity_poly.pdbx_strand_id
1 'polypeptide(L)'
;MHHTPEVQLQTLKQQLAKVQLIEAPGTIMFGLGLYGKFAANGNAFHPLLNDPGVVSMLLGAGGTVMAWGTYKLVTILREMQRVKKRLAL
;
A
#
# COMPACT_ATOMS: atom_id res chain seq x y z
N MET A 1 -2.88 12.54 29.16
CA MET A 1 -3.97 13.13 28.36
C MET A 1 -4.89 11.99 27.93
N HIS A 2 -6.13 11.91 28.44
CA HIS A 2 -7.10 10.91 27.97
C HIS A 2 -7.53 11.32 26.56
N HIS A 3 -7.04 10.63 25.53
CA HIS A 3 -7.56 10.81 24.19
C HIS A 3 -8.97 10.21 24.13
N THR A 4 -9.98 11.04 23.88
CA THR A 4 -11.35 10.57 23.63
C THR A 4 -11.36 9.59 22.45
N PRO A 5 -12.29 8.63 22.40
CA PRO A 5 -12.36 7.65 21.30
C PRO A 5 -12.41 8.32 19.90
N GLU A 6 -12.99 9.51 19.80
CA GLU A 6 -13.03 10.31 18.58
C GLU A 6 -11.65 10.78 18.12
N VAL A 7 -10.82 11.30 19.04
CA VAL A 7 -9.44 11.71 18.75
C VAL A 7 -8.60 10.51 18.30
N GLN A 8 -8.78 9.35 18.95
CA GLN A 8 -8.09 8.11 18.55
C GLN A 8 -8.52 7.66 17.15
N LEU A 9 -9.79 7.81 16.79
CA LEU A 9 -10.25 7.45 15.45
C LEU A 9 -9.68 8.40 14.38
N GLN A 10 -9.56 9.69 14.69
CA GLN A 10 -8.97 10.67 13.78
C GLN A 10 -7.48 10.43 13.55
N THR A 11 -6.72 10.09 14.59
CA THR A 11 -5.29 9.76 14.44
C THR A 11 -5.10 8.50 13.60
N LEU A 12 -5.92 7.46 13.78
CA LEU A 12 -5.90 6.26 12.95
C LEU A 12 -6.22 6.56 11.48
N LYS A 13 -7.18 7.45 11.20
CA LYS A 13 -7.47 7.90 9.83
C LYS A 13 -6.27 8.62 9.20
N GLN A 14 -5.56 9.47 9.94
CA GLN A 14 -4.35 10.14 9.46
C GLN A 14 -3.23 9.14 9.18
N GLN A 15 -3.06 8.13 10.02
CA GLN A 15 -2.10 7.05 9.78
C GLN A 15 -2.46 6.26 8.52
N LEU A 16 -3.74 5.93 8.34
CA LEU A 16 -4.22 5.24 7.14
C LEU A 16 -3.92 6.04 5.87
N ALA A 17 -4.17 7.36 5.87
CA ALA A 17 -3.87 8.22 4.72
C ALA A 17 -2.36 8.24 4.39
N LYS A 18 -1.49 8.24 5.40
CA LYS A 18 -0.03 8.15 5.20
C LYS A 18 0.38 6.82 4.58
N VAL A 19 -0.21 5.71 5.02
CA VAL A 19 0.05 4.38 4.44
C VAL A 19 -0.39 4.35 2.98
N GLN A 20 -1.61 4.82 2.68
CA GLN A 20 -2.13 4.86 1.31
C GLN A 20 -1.29 5.71 0.36
N LEU A 21 -0.72 6.82 0.85
CA LEU A 21 0.18 7.67 0.06
C LEU A 21 1.45 6.92 -0.39
N ILE A 22 1.95 5.99 0.42
CA ILE A 22 3.14 5.18 0.11
C ILE A 22 2.76 3.92 -0.67
N GLU A 23 1.63 3.30 -0.34
CA GLU A 23 1.16 2.05 -0.96
C GLU A 23 0.68 2.26 -2.40
N ALA A 24 0.08 3.40 -2.72
CA ALA A 24 -0.39 3.72 -4.06
C ALA A 24 0.73 3.64 -5.13
N PRO A 25 1.87 4.36 -4.99
CA PRO A 25 2.97 4.22 -5.94
C PRO A 25 3.58 2.82 -5.92
N GLY A 26 3.67 2.16 -4.76
CA GLY A 26 4.18 0.78 -4.66
C GLY A 26 3.33 -0.23 -5.45
N THR A 27 2.01 -0.10 -5.37
CA THR A 27 1.06 -0.94 -6.12
C THR A 27 1.18 -0.69 -7.62
N ILE A 28 1.32 0.56 -8.04
CA ILE A 28 1.56 0.92 -9.45
C ILE A 28 2.87 0.30 -9.93
N MET A 29 3.96 0.44 -9.18
CA MET A 29 5.25 -0.15 -9.51
C MET A 29 5.14 -1.66 -9.68
N PHE A 30 4.51 -2.35 -8.73
CA PHE A 30 4.32 -3.80 -8.80
C PHE A 30 3.49 -4.21 -10.03
N GLY A 31 2.39 -3.52 -10.29
CA GLY A 31 1.54 -3.76 -11.45
C GLY A 31 2.28 -3.56 -12.78
N LEU A 32 3.09 -2.50 -12.89
CA LEU A 32 3.94 -2.25 -14.05
C LEU A 32 5.00 -3.35 -14.22
N GLY A 33 5.60 -3.81 -13.13
CA GLY A 33 6.52 -4.94 -13.15
C GLY A 33 5.85 -6.23 -13.63
N LEU A 34 4.61 -6.51 -13.19
CA LEU A 34 3.85 -7.68 -13.65
C LEU A 34 3.53 -7.56 -15.15
N TYR A 35 3.12 -6.37 -15.61
CA TYR A 35 2.88 -6.11 -17.01
C TYR A 35 4.15 -6.32 -17.86
N GLY A 36 5.28 -5.74 -17.45
CA GLY A 36 6.56 -5.90 -18.15
C GLY A 36 7.00 -7.36 -18.22
N LYS A 37 6.81 -8.12 -17.13
CA LYS A 37 7.21 -9.53 -17.06
C LYS A 37 6.31 -10.48 -17.85
N PHE A 38 4.99 -10.27 -17.84
CA PHE A 38 4.03 -11.26 -18.35
C PHE A 38 3.23 -10.82 -19.58
N ALA A 39 3.07 -9.52 -19.82
CA ALA A 39 2.22 -8.99 -20.89
C ALA A 39 3.01 -8.33 -22.02
N ALA A 40 4.15 -7.70 -21.72
CA ALA A 40 4.92 -6.95 -22.72
C ALA A 40 5.56 -7.84 -23.80
N ASN A 41 6.06 -9.03 -23.46
CA ASN A 41 6.76 -9.94 -24.38
C ASN A 41 7.81 -9.23 -25.27
N GLY A 42 8.50 -8.22 -24.74
CA GLY A 42 9.49 -7.40 -25.47
C GLY A 42 8.94 -6.21 -26.26
N ASN A 43 7.62 -5.98 -26.25
CA ASN A 43 6.95 -4.83 -26.87
C ASN A 43 6.10 -4.05 -25.85
N ALA A 44 6.69 -3.69 -24.71
CA ALA A 44 6.02 -2.85 -23.72
C ALA A 44 5.68 -1.46 -24.27
N PHE A 45 4.60 -0.85 -23.75
CA PHE A 45 4.25 0.54 -24.07
C PHE A 45 5.35 1.56 -23.70
N HIS A 46 6.28 1.19 -22.80
CA HIS A 46 7.40 2.02 -22.41
C HIS A 46 8.72 1.21 -22.42
N PRO A 47 9.80 1.69 -23.06
CA PRO A 47 11.07 0.94 -23.20
C PRO A 47 11.68 0.47 -21.87
N LEU A 48 11.51 1.26 -20.80
CA LEU A 48 11.92 0.89 -19.43
C LEU A 48 11.38 -0.47 -18.96
N LEU A 49 10.20 -0.88 -19.45
CA LEU A 49 9.56 -2.13 -19.06
C LEU A 49 10.02 -3.34 -19.88
N ASN A 50 10.87 -3.12 -20.89
CA ASN A 50 11.55 -4.20 -21.62
C ASN A 50 12.89 -4.58 -20.97
N ASP A 51 13.41 -3.75 -20.06
CA ASP A 51 14.64 -4.04 -19.32
C ASP A 51 14.35 -5.02 -18.16
N PRO A 52 14.95 -6.23 -18.14
CA PRO A 52 14.71 -7.21 -17.10
C PRO A 52 15.10 -6.74 -15.69
N GLY A 53 16.11 -5.88 -15.58
CA GLY A 53 16.56 -5.28 -14.33
C GLY A 53 15.53 -4.32 -13.77
N VAL A 54 15.00 -3.43 -14.62
CA VAL A 54 13.93 -2.49 -14.23
C VAL A 54 12.67 -3.24 -13.82
N VAL A 55 12.23 -4.24 -14.60
CA VAL A 55 11.06 -5.06 -14.29
C VAL A 55 11.23 -5.78 -12.94
N SER A 56 12.40 -6.37 -12.70
CA SER A 56 12.69 -7.05 -11.43
C SER A 56 12.72 -6.08 -10.25
N MET A 57 13.26 -4.87 -10.44
CA MET A 57 13.23 -3.82 -9.42
C MET A 57 11.81 -3.35 -9.11
N LEU A 58 10.98 -3.13 -10.13
CA LEU A 58 9.57 -2.77 -9.97
C LEU A 58 8.77 -3.83 -9.21
N LEU A 59 8.99 -5.11 -9.52
CA LEU A 59 8.38 -6.23 -8.80
C LEU A 59 8.89 -6.34 -7.36
N GLY A 60 10.19 -6.26 -7.15
CA GLY A 60 10.79 -6.40 -5.82
C GLY A 60 10.42 -5.25 -4.88
N ALA A 61 10.63 -4.01 -5.34
CA ALA A 61 10.32 -2.82 -4.56
C ALA A 61 8.80 -2.66 -4.37
N GLY A 62 8.02 -2.79 -5.45
CA GLY A 62 6.56 -2.69 -5.40
C GLY A 62 5.94 -3.77 -4.51
N GLY A 63 6.40 -5.03 -4.65
CA GLY A 63 5.93 -6.14 -3.84
C GLY A 63 6.25 -5.98 -2.35
N THR A 64 7.44 -5.46 -2.02
CA THR A 64 7.82 -5.16 -0.64
C THR A 64 6.94 -4.06 -0.04
N VAL A 65 6.71 -2.98 -0.79
CA VAL A 65 5.82 -1.89 -0.35
C VAL A 65 4.39 -2.38 -0.18
N MET A 66 3.87 -3.21 -1.09
CA MET A 66 2.53 -3.79 -0.97
C MET A 66 2.40 -4.71 0.26
N ALA A 67 3.38 -5.57 0.52
CA ALA A 67 3.36 -6.46 1.68
C ALA A 67 3.34 -5.66 3.00
N TRP A 68 4.21 -4.65 3.11
CA TRP A 68 4.26 -3.76 4.27
C TRP A 68 2.98 -2.90 4.42
N GLY A 69 2.50 -2.33 3.31
CA GLY A 69 1.28 -1.52 3.25
C GLY A 69 0.06 -2.31 3.69
N THR A 70 -0.12 -3.51 3.14
CA THR A 70 -1.21 -4.43 3.52
C THR A 70 -1.18 -4.76 5.01
N TYR A 71 0.00 -5.09 5.56
CA TYR A 71 0.16 -5.37 6.99
C TYR A 71 -0.26 -4.18 7.87
N LYS A 72 0.21 -2.97 7.52
CA LYS A 72 -0.14 -1.73 8.24
C LYS A 72 -1.62 -1.40 8.12
N LEU A 73 -2.19 -1.51 6.93
CA LEU A 73 -3.59 -1.24 6.64
C LEU A 73 -4.50 -2.15 7.47
N VAL A 74 -4.25 -3.47 7.47
CA VAL A 74 -5.01 -4.44 8.27
C VAL A 74 -4.92 -4.13 9.76
N THR A 75 -3.73 -3.75 10.25
CA THR A 75 -3.53 -3.38 11.66
C THR A 75 -4.34 -2.15 12.05
N ILE A 76 -4.26 -1.08 11.26
CA ILE A 76 -5.00 0.17 11.49
C ILE A 76 -6.52 -0.07 11.44
N LEU A 77 -7.01 -0.82 10.45
CA LEU A 77 -8.44 -1.12 10.33
C LEU A 77 -8.96 -1.92 11.54
N ARG A 78 -8.18 -2.89 12.04
CA ARG A 78 -8.52 -3.64 13.26
C ARG A 78 -8.58 -2.71 14.48
N GLU A 79 -7.66 -1.77 14.61
CA GLU A 79 -7.67 -0.78 15.71
C GLU A 79 -8.87 0.17 15.60
N MET A 80 -9.18 0.67 14.39
CA MET A 80 -10.36 1.51 14.16
C MET A 80 -11.65 0.79 14.55
N GLN A 81 -11.77 -0.50 14.22
CA GLN A 81 -12.92 -1.32 14.63
C GLN A 81 -13.02 -1.45 16.15
N ARG A 82 -11.90 -1.63 16.86
CA ARG A 82 -11.88 -1.69 18.34
C ARG A 82 -12.31 -0.36 18.96
N VAL A 83 -11.82 0.77 18.46
CA VAL A 83 -12.18 2.10 18.96
C VAL A 83 -13.66 2.40 18.68
N LYS A 84 -14.16 2.09 17.47
CA LYS A 84 -15.59 2.24 17.13
C LYS A 84 -16.49 1.43 18.06
N LYS A 85 -16.12 0.17 18.38
CA LYS A 85 -16.89 -0.65 19.34
C LYS A 85 -16.96 -0.02 20.73
N ARG A 86 -15.89 0.66 21.18
CA ARG A 86 -15.87 1.36 22.49
C ARG A 86 -16.68 2.65 22.50
N LEU A 87 -16.83 3.32 21.36
CA LEU A 87 -17.66 4.52 21.22
C LEU A 87 -19.16 4.18 21.20
N ALA A 88 -19.51 2.97 20.75
CA ALA A 88 -20.90 2.48 20.69
C ALA A 88 -21.39 1.85 22.02
N LEU A 89 -20.55 1.82 23.06
CA LEU A 89 -20.85 1.38 24.42
C LEU A 89 -20.90 2.58 25.34
#